data_AF-A0A7X2STI9-F1
#
_entry.id   AF-A0A7X2STI9-F1
#
_cell.length_a   1.000
_cell.length_b   1.000
_cell.length_c   1.000
_cell.angle_alpha   90.00
_cell.angle_beta   90.00
_cell.angle_gamma   90.00
#
_symmetry.space_group_name_H-M   'P 1'
#
loop_
_entity.id
_entity.type
_entity.pdbx_description
1 polymer ?
#
loop_
_entity_poly.entity_id
_entity_poly.type
_entity_poly.pdbx_seq_one_letter_code
_entity_poly.pdbx_strand_id
1 'polypeptide(L)'
;VLEKQGFITKEHSSSGRIPSLKGYRYYVDNLVKPVKIDSKSVRSIQSLFGNEYRRVDEIIEMSAKILSDLTNYTAITLRPEASDLKLEGFRMVPLGNGQVMVILVAS
;
A
#
# COMPACT_ATOMS: atom_id res chain seq x y z
N VAL A 1 15.31 -1.77 -35.38
CA VAL A 1 14.35 -2.87 -35.07
C VAL A 1 13.37 -2.47 -33.99
N LEU A 2 13.83 -2.04 -32.80
CA LEU A 2 12.97 -1.62 -31.68
C LEU A 2 11.99 -0.48 -32.03
N GLU A 3 12.43 0.50 -32.83
CA GLU A 3 11.57 1.59 -33.30
C GLU A 3 10.45 1.08 -34.23
N LYS A 4 10.79 0.18 -35.18
CA LYS A 4 9.80 -0.49 -36.04
C LYS A 4 8.83 -1.37 -35.25
N GLN A 5 9.26 -1.90 -34.11
CA GLN A 5 8.44 -2.71 -33.20
C GLN A 5 7.65 -1.86 -32.18
N GLY A 6 7.82 -0.53 -32.23
CA GLY A 6 7.11 0.43 -31.38
C GLY A 6 7.58 0.48 -29.93
N PHE A 7 8.76 -0.03 -29.59
CA PHE A 7 9.31 0.03 -28.23
C PHE A 7 10.02 1.36 -27.93
N ILE A 8 10.54 2.05 -28.94
CA ILE A 8 11.16 3.36 -28.80
C ILE A 8 10.61 4.32 -29.85
N THR A 9 10.53 5.60 -29.53
CA THR A 9 9.98 6.66 -30.40
C THR A 9 10.90 7.88 -30.40
N LYS A 10 10.71 8.76 -31.38
CA LYS A 10 11.33 10.10 -31.44
C LYS A 10 10.27 11.16 -31.12
N GLU A 11 10.61 12.10 -30.25
CA GLU A 11 9.77 13.28 -29.95
C GLU A 11 9.91 14.37 -31.03
N HIS A 12 11.12 14.54 -31.59
CA HIS A 12 11.40 15.45 -32.70
C HIS A 12 12.33 14.79 -33.73
N SER A 13 12.37 15.35 -34.95
CA SER A 13 13.12 14.80 -36.09
C SER A 13 14.62 14.63 -35.81
N SER A 14 15.22 15.57 -35.07
CA SER A 14 16.63 15.62 -34.68
C SER A 14 16.94 15.03 -33.30
N SER A 15 15.93 14.56 -32.54
CA SER A 15 16.15 14.06 -31.18
C SER A 15 16.63 12.61 -31.14
N GLY A 16 17.20 12.23 -29.99
CA GLY A 16 17.39 10.84 -29.59
C GLY A 16 16.06 10.08 -29.48
N ARG A 17 16.12 8.77 -29.22
CA ARG A 17 14.92 7.97 -28.97
C ARG A 17 14.61 7.89 -27.48
N ILE A 18 13.32 7.90 -27.14
CA ILE A 18 12.83 7.61 -25.80
C ILE A 18 11.97 6.34 -25.81
N PRO A 19 11.83 5.63 -24.67
CA PRO A 19 10.93 4.49 -24.58
C PRO A 19 9.49 4.92 -24.83
N SER A 20 8.76 4.17 -25.65
CA SER A 20 7.31 4.27 -25.67
C SER A 20 6.73 3.62 -24.40
N LEU A 21 5.42 3.75 -24.18
CA LEU A 21 4.73 3.00 -23.10
C LEU A 21 5.00 1.49 -23.19
N LYS A 22 4.98 0.94 -24.41
CA LYS A 22 5.29 -0.47 -24.69
C LYS A 22 6.75 -0.80 -24.37
N GLY A 23 7.68 0.10 -24.72
CA GLY A 23 9.09 0.01 -24.35
C GLY A 23 9.32 -0.04 -22.86
N TYR A 24 8.70 0.90 -22.15
CA TYR A 24 8.82 1.02 -20.71
C TYR A 24 8.24 -0.21 -20.00
N ARG A 25 7.05 -0.68 -20.41
CA ARG A 25 6.44 -1.91 -19.87
C ARG A 25 7.35 -3.13 -20.10
N TYR A 26 7.88 -3.30 -21.30
CA TYR A 26 8.80 -4.41 -21.60
C TYR A 26 10.07 -4.37 -20.73
N TYR A 27 10.64 -3.17 -20.53
CA TYR A 27 11.77 -2.97 -19.64
C TYR A 27 11.45 -3.38 -18.20
N VAL A 28 10.31 -2.92 -17.65
CA VAL A 28 9.87 -3.29 -16.30
C VAL A 28 9.63 -4.80 -16.18
N ASP A 29 8.97 -5.41 -17.14
CA ASP A 29 8.55 -6.82 -17.04
C ASP A 29 9.70 -7.82 -17.28
N ASN A 30 10.74 -7.45 -18.05
CA ASN A 30 11.76 -8.40 -18.52
C ASN A 30 13.20 -8.05 -18.14
N LEU A 31 13.51 -6.76 -17.89
CA LEU A 31 14.88 -6.29 -17.75
C LEU A 31 15.17 -5.71 -16.36
N VAL A 32 14.18 -5.11 -15.71
CA VAL A 32 14.32 -4.61 -14.34
C VAL A 32 14.43 -5.79 -13.38
N LYS A 33 15.51 -5.81 -12.60
CA LYS A 33 15.64 -6.71 -11.46
C LYS A 33 15.20 -5.96 -10.20
N PRO A 34 14.45 -6.62 -9.28
CA PRO A 34 14.10 -6.01 -8.02
C PRO A 34 15.36 -5.55 -7.29
N VAL A 35 15.40 -4.27 -6.93
CA VAL A 35 16.47 -3.74 -6.09
C VAL A 35 16.30 -4.34 -4.70
N LYS A 36 17.38 -4.90 -4.13
CA LYS A 36 17.35 -5.35 -2.74
C LYS A 36 17.28 -4.11 -1.83
N ILE A 37 16.27 -4.06 -0.98
CA ILE A 37 16.17 -3.03 0.05
C ILE A 37 17.31 -3.25 1.05
N ASP A 38 18.01 -2.19 1.41
CA ASP A 38 19.10 -2.28 2.37
C ASP A 38 18.59 -2.55 3.80
N SER A 39 19.44 -3.18 4.62
CA SER A 39 19.06 -3.57 5.98
C SER A 39 18.81 -2.40 6.93
N LYS A 40 19.28 -1.18 6.61
CA LYS A 40 19.02 0.02 7.41
C LYS A 40 17.61 0.52 7.12
N SER A 41 17.20 0.56 5.86
CA SER A 41 15.82 0.89 5.46
C SER A 41 14.80 -0.07 6.09
N VAL A 42 15.08 -1.38 6.11
CA VAL A 42 14.21 -2.36 6.79
C VAL A 42 14.07 -2.06 8.28
N ARG A 43 15.19 -1.78 8.97
CA ARG A 43 15.17 -1.44 10.40
C ARG A 43 14.43 -0.13 10.69
N SER A 44 14.62 0.89 9.85
CA SER A 44 13.88 2.15 9.94
C SER A 44 12.37 1.90 9.82
N ILE A 45 11.94 1.13 8.83
CA ILE A 45 10.52 0.77 8.67
C ILE A 45 10.00 0.04 9.92
N GLN A 46 10.71 -0.97 10.41
CA GLN A 46 10.32 -1.72 11.61
C GLN A 46 10.21 -0.81 12.85
N SER A 47 11.11 0.16 13.02
CA SER A 47 11.06 1.09 14.15
C SER A 47 9.82 1.99 14.14
N LEU A 48 9.31 2.35 12.96
CA LEU A 48 8.10 3.18 12.82
C LEU A 48 6.84 2.44 13.31
N PHE A 49 6.82 1.12 13.17
CA PHE A 49 5.73 0.27 13.66
C PHE A 49 5.86 -0.14 15.15
N GLY A 50 6.87 0.36 15.87
CA GLY A 50 7.13 -0.06 17.25
C GLY A 50 6.15 0.47 18.32
N ASN A 51 5.78 -0.44 19.24
CA ASN A 51 5.35 -0.24 20.63
C ASN A 51 3.95 0.26 21.01
N GLU A 52 2.95 0.24 20.12
CA GLU A 52 1.56 0.55 20.53
C GLU A 52 0.53 -0.39 19.91
N TYR A 53 -0.50 -0.72 20.69
CA TYR A 53 -1.72 -1.35 20.16
C TYR A 53 -2.43 -0.31 19.28
N ARG A 54 -2.18 -0.37 17.97
CA ARG A 54 -2.84 0.50 16.97
C ARG A 54 -4.00 -0.23 16.33
N ARG A 55 -5.04 0.52 16.00
CA ARG A 55 -6.14 -0.04 15.19
C ARG A 55 -5.62 -0.36 13.79
N VAL A 56 -6.23 -1.34 13.13
CA VAL A 56 -5.85 -1.76 11.77
C VAL A 56 -5.83 -0.57 10.81
N ASP A 57 -6.79 0.35 10.93
CA ASP A 57 -6.86 1.55 10.08
C ASP A 57 -5.64 2.46 10.23
N GLU A 58 -5.13 2.63 11.46
CA GLU A 58 -3.95 3.46 11.74
C GLU A 58 -2.69 2.81 11.16
N ILE A 59 -2.61 1.47 11.18
CA ILE A 59 -1.52 0.72 10.55
C ILE A 59 -1.54 0.91 9.03
N ILE A 60 -2.72 0.87 8.41
CA ILE A 60 -2.90 1.06 6.97
C ILE A 60 -2.48 2.48 6.55
N GLU A 61 -2.96 3.50 7.26
CA GLU A 61 -2.63 4.90 7.00
C GLU A 61 -1.13 5.16 7.13
N MET A 62 -0.52 4.66 8.23
CA MET A 62 0.92 4.77 8.44
C MET A 62 1.72 4.09 7.34
N SER A 63 1.30 2.92 6.88
CA SER A 63 1.95 2.19 5.80
C SER A 63 1.92 2.98 4.49
N ALA A 64 0.79 3.60 4.16
CA ALA A 64 0.66 4.47 2.99
C ALA A 64 1.62 5.66 3.07
N LYS A 65 1.70 6.30 4.25
CA LYS A 65 2.56 7.44 4.48
C LYS A 65 4.03 7.08 4.31
N ILE A 66 4.47 5.99 4.93
CA ILE A 66 5.84 5.46 4.81
C ILE A 66 6.18 5.17 3.34
N LEU A 67 5.28 4.50 2.61
CA LEU A 67 5.51 4.18 1.19
C LEU A 67 5.61 5.44 0.33
N SER A 68 4.76 6.43 0.60
CA SER A 68 4.79 7.70 -0.11
C SER A 68 6.11 8.44 0.12
N ASP A 69 6.57 8.53 1.37
CA ASP A 69 7.82 9.20 1.74
C ASP A 69 9.05 8.48 1.19
N LEU A 70 9.06 7.14 1.16
CA LEU A 70 10.19 6.35 0.64
C LEU A 70 10.33 6.42 -0.87
N THR A 71 9.22 6.55 -1.59
CA THR A 71 9.20 6.48 -3.05
C THR A 71 9.02 7.83 -3.72
N ASN A 72 8.65 8.86 -2.94
CA ASN A 72 8.29 10.20 -3.39
C ASN A 72 7.13 10.20 -4.41
N TYR A 73 6.25 9.20 -4.32
CA TYR A 73 5.02 9.05 -5.11
C TYR A 73 3.80 9.08 -4.20
N THR A 74 2.63 9.35 -4.80
CA THR A 74 1.35 9.21 -4.10
C THR A 74 1.09 7.73 -3.79
N ALA A 75 0.82 7.42 -2.52
CA ALA A 75 0.36 6.11 -2.10
C ALA A 75 -1.16 6.15 -1.85
N ILE A 76 -1.88 5.11 -2.28
CA ILE A 76 -3.33 4.98 -2.10
C ILE A 76 -3.59 3.63 -1.45
N THR A 77 -4.42 3.61 -0.40
CA THR A 77 -4.87 2.39 0.27
C THR A 77 -6.32 2.11 -0.07
N LEU A 78 -6.60 0.89 -0.48
CA LEU A 78 -7.96 0.39 -0.66
C LEU A 78 -8.36 -0.36 0.60
N ARG A 79 -9.40 0.12 1.28
CA ARG A 79 -9.96 -0.60 2.42
C ARG A 79 -10.76 -1.79 1.87
N PRO A 80 -10.56 -3.01 2.38
CA PRO A 80 -11.44 -4.12 2.03
C PRO A 80 -12.89 -3.71 2.35
N GLU A 81 -13.83 -4.05 1.47
CA GLU A 81 -15.24 -3.76 1.72
C GLU A 81 -15.66 -4.39 3.05
N ALA A 82 -16.32 -3.62 3.92
CA ALA A 82 -16.80 -4.10 5.21
C ALA A 82 -18.05 -4.99 5.08
N SER A 83 -18.22 -5.66 3.93
CA SER A 83 -19.39 -6.48 3.59
C SER A 83 -19.46 -7.76 4.42
N ASP A 84 -18.35 -8.19 5.02
CA ASP A 84 -18.28 -9.45 5.76
C ASP A 84 -18.35 -9.30 7.28
N LEU A 85 -18.50 -8.07 7.82
CA LEU A 85 -18.62 -7.87 9.25
C LEU A 85 -19.96 -8.43 9.75
N LYS A 86 -19.96 -9.60 10.39
CA LYS A 86 -21.16 -10.21 10.96
C LYS A 86 -21.16 -10.05 12.47
N LEU A 87 -22.26 -9.54 13.01
CA LEU A 87 -22.48 -9.53 14.45
C LEU A 87 -22.89 -10.94 14.90
N GLU A 88 -21.97 -11.65 15.53
CA GLU A 88 -22.21 -13.01 16.05
C GLU A 88 -22.80 -13.01 17.47
N GLY A 89 -22.57 -11.94 18.23
CA GLY A 89 -23.01 -11.88 19.62
C GLY A 89 -23.29 -10.48 20.12
N PHE A 90 -24.41 -10.33 20.80
CA PHE A 90 -24.81 -9.12 21.51
C PHE A 90 -25.28 -9.49 22.92
N ARG A 91 -24.57 -9.01 23.95
CA ARG A 91 -24.94 -9.24 25.35
C ARG A 91 -24.94 -7.94 26.13
N MET A 92 -25.95 -7.79 26.98
CA MET A 92 -26.06 -6.68 27.92
C MET A 92 -26.00 -7.22 29.35
N VAL A 93 -25.11 -6.66 30.15
CA VAL A 93 -24.93 -7.03 31.56
C VAL A 93 -25.19 -5.79 32.41
N PRO A 94 -26.25 -5.77 33.25
CA PRO A 94 -26.50 -4.65 34.14
C PRO A 94 -25.41 -4.57 35.21
N LEU A 95 -24.87 -3.37 35.46
CA LEU A 95 -23.84 -3.13 36.48
C LEU A 95 -24.41 -2.49 37.77
N GLY A 96 -25.70 -2.12 37.77
CA GLY A 96 -26.33 -1.34 38.84
C GLY A 96 -26.21 0.17 38.61
N ASN A 97 -26.86 0.98 39.44
CA ASN A 97 -26.84 2.46 39.37
C ASN A 97 -27.21 3.03 37.98
N GLY A 98 -28.10 2.37 37.25
CA GLY A 98 -28.50 2.77 35.89
C GLY A 98 -27.43 2.54 34.82
N GLN A 99 -26.37 1.77 35.11
CA GLN A 99 -25.32 1.42 34.15
C GLN A 99 -25.49 0.02 33.57
N VAL A 100 -25.10 -0.14 32.30
CA VAL A 100 -25.13 -1.40 31.54
C VAL A 100 -23.83 -1.55 30.76
N MET A 101 -23.22 -2.72 30.81
CA MET A 101 -22.10 -3.12 29.95
C MET A 101 -22.63 -3.83 28.71
N VAL A 102 -22.20 -3.39 27.53
CA VAL A 102 -22.53 -4.03 26.25
C VAL A 102 -21.30 -4.79 25.75
N ILE A 103 -21.48 -6.07 25.43
CA ILE A 103 -20.45 -6.92 24.82
C ILE A 103 -20.90 -7.24 23.38
N LEU A 104 -20.04 -6.88 22.43
CA LEU A 104 -20.21 -7.14 21.00
C LEU A 104 -19.18 -8.18 20.55
N VAL A 105 -19.64 -9.18 19.81
CA VAL A 105 -18.77 -10.16 19.14
C VAL A 105 -19.07 -10.07 17.65
N ALA A 106 -18.05 -9.75 16.85
CA ALA A 106 -18.16 -9.67 15.40
C ALA A 106 -17.05 -10.48 14.74
N SER A 107 -17.36 -11.08 13.58
CA SER A 107 -16.45 -11.79 12.69
C SER A 107 -16.21 -11.00 11.41
#